data_AF-A0A3D1W8Z2-F1
#
_entry.id   AF-A0A3D1W8Z2-F1
#
_cell.length_a   1.000
_cell.length_b   1.000
_cell.length_c   1.000
_cell.angle_alpha   90.00
_cell.angle_beta   90.00
_cell.angle_gamma   90.00
#
_symmetry.space_group_name_H-M   'P 1'
#
loop_
_entity.id
_entity.type
_entity.pdbx_description
1 polymer ?
#
loop_
_entity_poly.entity_id
_entity_poly.type
_entity_poly.pdbx_seq_one_letter_code
_entity_poly.pdbx_strand_id
1 'polypeptide(L)'
;MTESAATPSIADRDLSSEKTTLLWLYVLHGLAPFTFWTLAIVAMIIGAAKHDDVRGTYLDTHYGWLSRTFWFGILWAVIAWGVFWIFGLLTLGIGMVVLWVLPVAVLIWYLYRVVYGWLKLSNGKSIG
;
A
#
# COMPACT_ATOMS: atom_id res chain seq x y z
N MET A 1 46.14 36.43 -12.36
CA MET A 1 45.76 35.08 -11.88
C MET A 1 44.78 35.33 -10.75
N THR A 2 43.47 35.34 -10.96
CA THR A 2 42.63 34.18 -11.29
C THR A 2 41.41 34.63 -12.10
N GLU A 3 40.98 33.85 -13.10
CA GLU A 3 39.69 34.03 -13.76
C GLU A 3 38.58 33.95 -12.71
N SER A 4 37.92 35.07 -12.41
CA SER A 4 36.66 35.06 -11.68
C SER A 4 35.58 34.57 -12.65
N ALA A 5 35.47 33.25 -12.80
CA ALA A 5 34.41 32.61 -13.57
C ALA A 5 33.06 33.15 -13.07
N ALA A 6 32.43 34.01 -13.89
CA ALA A 6 31.13 34.58 -13.59
C ALA A 6 30.16 33.41 -13.34
N THR A 7 29.74 33.25 -12.08
CA THR A 7 28.74 32.24 -11.73
C THR A 7 27.46 32.66 -12.45
N PRO A 8 26.93 31.85 -13.39
CA PRO A 8 25.73 32.24 -14.12
C PRO A 8 24.62 32.53 -13.11
N SER A 9 24.03 33.72 -13.22
CA SER A 9 22.94 34.16 -12.36
C SER A 9 21.80 33.15 -12.42
N ILE A 10 21.33 32.69 -11.27
CA ILE A 10 20.25 31.70 -11.14
C ILE A 10 18.97 32.14 -11.89
N ALA A 11 18.82 33.44 -12.16
CA ALA A 11 17.71 34.04 -12.88
C ALA A 11 17.66 33.71 -14.39
N ASP A 12 18.78 33.34 -15.02
CA ASP A 12 18.84 33.09 -16.48
C ASP A 12 18.59 31.61 -16.86
N ARG A 13 18.36 30.72 -15.88
CA ARG A 13 18.01 29.32 -16.14
C ARG A 13 16.52 29.20 -16.45
N ASP A 14 16.16 28.50 -17.53
CA ASP A 14 14.76 28.17 -17.82
C ASP A 14 14.24 27.13 -16.82
N LEU A 15 13.67 27.60 -15.71
CA LEU A 15 13.20 26.78 -14.59
C LEU A 15 11.82 26.13 -14.83
N SER A 16 11.24 26.25 -16.03
CA SER A 16 9.89 25.75 -16.32
C SER A 16 9.83 24.22 -16.36
N SER A 17 10.90 23.58 -16.84
CA SER A 17 11.07 22.13 -16.83
C SER A 17 11.27 21.61 -15.41
N GLU A 18 12.10 22.28 -14.61
CA GLU A 18 12.33 21.91 -13.20
C GLU A 18 11.06 22.06 -12.35
N LYS A 19 10.26 23.12 -12.59
CA LYS A 19 8.98 23.32 -11.89
C LYS A 19 7.94 22.25 -12.25
N THR A 20 7.80 21.92 -13.54
CA THR A 20 6.89 20.85 -14.00
C THR A 20 7.31 19.50 -13.42
N THR A 21 8.62 19.24 -13.40
CA THR A 21 9.20 18.03 -12.80
C THR A 21 8.90 17.96 -11.31
N LEU A 22 9.09 19.05 -10.55
CA LEU A 22 8.73 19.10 -9.13
C LEU A 22 7.22 18.97 -8.87
N LEU A 23 6.39 19.52 -9.76
CA LEU A 23 4.93 19.43 -9.66
C LEU A 23 4.48 17.95 -9.75
N TRP A 24 5.01 17.19 -10.69
CA TRP A 24 4.73 15.75 -10.82
C TRP A 24 5.22 14.95 -9.60
N LEU A 25 6.39 15.31 -9.07
CA LEU A 25 6.92 14.67 -7.87
C LEU A 25 6.01 14.86 -6.65
N TYR A 26 5.41 16.04 -6.49
CA TYR A 26 4.43 16.31 -5.42
C TYR A 26 3.09 15.60 -5.66
N VAL A 27 2.60 15.54 -6.89
CA VAL A 27 1.34 14.83 -7.24
C VAL A 27 1.48 13.33 -6.96
N LEU A 28 2.62 12.73 -7.31
CA LEU A 28 2.92 11.33 -7.04
C LEU A 28 3.07 11.05 -5.53
N HIS A 29 3.70 11.94 -4.77
CA HIS A 29 3.82 11.80 -3.31
C HIS A 29 2.48 12.00 -2.59
N GLY A 30 1.59 12.84 -3.12
CA GLY A 30 0.23 13.03 -2.60
C GLY A 30 -0.72 11.86 -2.87
N LEU A 31 -0.52 11.11 -3.96
CA LEU A 31 -1.32 9.93 -4.31
C LEU A 31 -0.82 8.63 -3.65
N ALA A 32 0.42 8.62 -3.15
CA ALA A 32 1.07 7.46 -2.55
C ALA A 32 0.33 6.80 -1.35
N PRO A 33 -0.39 7.52 -0.46
CA PRO A 33 -1.19 6.90 0.59
C PRO A 33 -2.50 6.27 0.07
N PHE A 34 -2.90 6.59 -1.16
CA PHE A 34 -4.29 6.55 -1.61
C PHE A 34 -4.69 5.41 -2.53
N THR A 35 -3.93 4.33 -2.63
CA THR A 35 -4.61 3.14 -3.15
C THR A 35 -5.57 2.57 -2.13
N PHE A 36 -5.49 2.86 -0.82
CA PHE A 36 -6.55 2.61 0.18
C PHE A 36 -7.34 1.29 -0.04
N TRP A 37 -6.63 0.20 -0.34
CA TRP A 37 -7.20 -1.11 -0.70
C TRP A 37 -7.93 -1.24 -2.06
N THR A 38 -8.08 -0.18 -2.84
CA THR A 38 -8.65 -0.20 -4.21
C THR A 38 -7.98 -1.22 -5.14
N LEU A 39 -6.64 -1.32 -5.12
CA LEU A 39 -5.94 -2.35 -5.90
C LEU A 39 -6.27 -3.77 -5.43
N ALA A 40 -6.49 -3.97 -4.12
CA ALA A 40 -6.92 -5.24 -3.58
C ALA A 40 -8.37 -5.57 -3.98
N ILE A 41 -9.24 -4.56 -4.08
CA ILE A 41 -10.61 -4.71 -4.60
C ILE A 41 -10.59 -5.12 -6.08
N VAL A 42 -9.80 -4.45 -6.91
CA VAL A 42 -9.64 -4.81 -8.33
C VAL A 42 -9.12 -6.25 -8.46
N ALA A 43 -8.10 -6.62 -7.68
CA ALA A 43 -7.58 -7.98 -7.64
C ALA A 43 -8.66 -9.00 -7.23
N MET A 44 -9.54 -8.66 -6.28
CA MET A 44 -10.62 -9.53 -5.83
C MET A 44 -11.72 -9.69 -6.89
N ILE A 45 -12.05 -8.62 -7.64
CA ILE A 45 -13.04 -8.67 -8.73
C ILE A 45 -12.54 -9.54 -9.87
N ILE A 46 -11.31 -9.31 -10.35
CA ILE A 46 -10.66 -10.16 -11.36
C ILE A 46 -10.58 -11.60 -10.83
N GLY A 47 -10.26 -11.73 -9.54
CA GLY A 47 -10.25 -12.95 -8.76
C GLY A 47 -11.54 -13.76 -8.93
N ALA A 48 -12.66 -13.14 -8.57
CA ALA A 48 -13.99 -13.74 -8.64
C ALA A 48 -14.41 -14.09 -10.08
N ALA A 49 -14.11 -13.22 -11.06
CA ALA A 49 -14.45 -13.45 -12.45
C ALA A 49 -13.72 -14.65 -13.08
N LYS A 50 -12.48 -14.91 -12.65
CA LYS A 50 -11.64 -16.01 -13.17
C LYS A 50 -11.68 -17.28 -12.32
N HIS A 51 -12.36 -17.24 -11.17
CA HIS A 51 -12.34 -18.35 -10.22
C HIS A 51 -12.92 -19.63 -10.83
N ASP A 52 -13.97 -19.51 -11.64
CA ASP A 52 -14.66 -20.65 -12.23
C ASP A 52 -13.80 -21.40 -13.26
N ASP A 53 -12.91 -20.69 -13.95
CA ASP A 53 -12.00 -21.24 -14.97
C ASP A 53 -10.90 -22.14 -14.38
N VAL A 54 -10.63 -22.01 -13.08
CA VAL A 54 -9.49 -22.67 -12.41
C VAL A 54 -9.91 -23.68 -11.34
N ARG A 55 -11.23 -23.93 -11.19
CA ARG A 55 -11.77 -24.85 -10.19
C ARG A 55 -11.15 -26.25 -10.33
N GLY A 56 -10.83 -26.87 -9.20
CA GLY A 56 -10.22 -28.20 -9.17
C GLY A 56 -8.73 -28.24 -9.53
N THR A 57 -8.10 -27.09 -9.77
CA THR A 57 -6.64 -26.97 -9.89
C THR A 57 -6.02 -26.49 -8.58
N TYR A 58 -4.69 -26.51 -8.48
CA TYR A 58 -3.99 -25.93 -7.33
C TYR A 58 -4.27 -24.42 -7.16
N LEU A 59 -4.66 -23.72 -8.24
CA LEU A 59 -4.97 -22.28 -8.23
C LEU A 59 -6.21 -21.96 -7.39
N ASP A 60 -7.21 -22.84 -7.37
CA ASP A 60 -8.46 -22.70 -6.59
C ASP A 60 -8.16 -22.38 -5.10
N THR A 61 -7.19 -23.10 -4.52
CA THR A 61 -6.74 -22.87 -3.14
C THR A 61 -6.13 -21.47 -2.91
N HIS A 62 -5.49 -20.89 -3.94
CA HIS A 62 -4.90 -19.55 -3.88
C HIS A 62 -5.97 -18.47 -3.91
N TYR A 63 -7.01 -18.63 -4.74
CA TYR A 63 -8.15 -17.71 -4.75
C TYR A 63 -8.85 -17.70 -3.38
N GLY A 64 -9.07 -18.88 -2.78
CA GLY A 64 -9.63 -19.00 -1.43
C GLY A 64 -8.77 -18.33 -0.36
N TRP A 65 -7.43 -18.52 -0.41
CA TRP A 65 -6.50 -17.86 0.52
C TRP A 65 -6.49 -16.34 0.38
N LEU A 66 -6.41 -15.85 -0.86
CA LEU A 66 -6.38 -14.42 -1.14
C LEU A 66 -7.69 -13.75 -0.73
N SER A 67 -8.84 -14.37 -1.03
CA SER A 67 -10.17 -13.93 -0.61
C SER A 67 -10.30 -13.81 0.90
N ARG A 68 -9.92 -14.84 1.65
CA ARG A 68 -9.93 -14.79 3.12
C ARG A 68 -9.01 -13.69 3.65
N THR A 69 -7.82 -13.56 3.08
CA THR A 69 -6.86 -12.52 3.46
C THR A 69 -7.41 -11.12 3.21
N PHE A 70 -8.14 -10.92 2.11
CA PHE A 70 -8.84 -9.66 1.83
C PHE A 70 -9.92 -9.35 2.88
N TRP A 71 -10.82 -10.29 3.16
CA TRP A 71 -11.91 -10.06 4.14
C TRP A 71 -11.41 -9.88 5.57
N PHE A 72 -10.48 -10.72 6.02
CA PHE A 72 -9.83 -10.53 7.33
C PHE A 72 -8.99 -9.25 7.36
N GLY A 73 -8.37 -8.89 6.24
CA GLY A 73 -7.68 -7.63 6.04
C GLY A 73 -8.56 -6.41 6.31
N ILE A 74 -9.75 -6.37 5.69
CA ILE A 74 -10.75 -5.34 5.94
C ILE A 74 -11.18 -5.34 7.40
N LEU A 75 -11.50 -6.51 7.97
CA LEU A 75 -11.93 -6.63 9.35
C LEU A 75 -10.89 -6.05 10.32
N TRP A 76 -9.63 -6.48 10.21
CA TRP A 76 -8.56 -6.01 11.08
C TRP A 76 -8.20 -4.55 10.84
N ALA A 77 -8.30 -4.05 9.61
CA ALA A 77 -8.12 -2.63 9.33
C ALA A 77 -9.19 -1.79 10.05
N VAL A 78 -10.47 -2.18 9.95
CA VAL A 78 -11.57 -1.48 10.65
C VAL A 78 -11.37 -1.51 12.16
N ILE A 79 -10.98 -2.66 12.72
CA ILE A 79 -10.73 -2.78 14.17
C ILE A 79 -9.54 -1.91 14.59
N ALA A 80 -8.39 -2.01 13.90
CA ALA A 80 -7.19 -1.28 14.28
C ALA A 80 -7.37 0.23 14.16
N TRP A 81 -8.00 0.71 13.09
CA TRP A 81 -8.34 2.13 12.93
C TRP A 81 -9.41 2.57 13.93
N GLY A 82 -10.43 1.75 14.20
CA GLY A 82 -11.45 2.04 15.21
C GLY A 82 -10.85 2.21 16.61
N VAL A 83 -10.00 1.28 17.03
CA VAL A 83 -9.27 1.35 18.30
C VAL A 83 -8.35 2.58 18.34
N PHE A 84 -7.60 2.82 17.26
CA PHE A 84 -6.71 3.97 17.15
C PHE A 84 -7.46 5.30 17.36
N TRP A 85 -8.60 5.50 16.69
CA TRP A 85 -9.38 6.73 16.80
C TRP A 85 -10.10 6.86 18.14
N ILE A 86 -10.72 5.79 18.65
CA ILE A 86 -11.46 5.82 19.92
C ILE A 86 -10.50 6.11 21.08
N PHE A 87 -9.40 5.36 21.19
CA PHE A 87 -8.43 5.57 22.27
C PHE A 87 -7.60 6.84 22.07
N GLY A 88 -7.33 7.24 20.83
CA GLY A 88 -6.71 8.53 20.52
C GLY A 88 -7.53 9.71 21.03
N LEU A 89 -8.86 9.65 20.84
CA LEU A 89 -9.79 10.67 21.34
C LEU A 89 -9.90 10.65 22.88
N LEU A 90 -10.01 9.46 23.49
CA LEU A 90 -10.11 9.31 24.95
C LEU A 90 -8.85 9.78 25.69
N THR A 91 -7.68 9.70 25.06
CA THR A 91 -6.39 10.10 25.66
C THR A 91 -5.97 11.52 25.31
N LEU A 92 -6.88 12.34 24.74
CA LEU A 92 -6.59 13.71 24.26
C LEU A 92 -5.37 13.78 23.32
N GLY A 93 -5.15 12.74 22.51
CA GLY A 93 -4.07 12.66 21.53
C GLY A 93 -2.74 12.09 22.04
N ILE A 94 -2.54 11.96 23.36
CA ILE A 94 -1.27 11.46 23.94
C ILE A 94 -1.04 9.99 23.59
N GLY A 95 -2.11 9.19 23.53
CA GLY A 95 -2.03 7.76 23.19
C GLY A 95 -1.77 7.49 21.71
N MET A 96 -1.92 8.48 20.81
CA MET A 96 -1.88 8.23 19.36
C MET A 96 -0.52 7.72 18.88
N VAL A 97 0.59 8.20 19.46
CA VAL A 97 1.94 7.75 19.06
C VAL A 97 2.15 6.26 19.35
N VAL A 98 1.65 5.78 20.49
CA VAL A 98 1.77 4.37 20.89
C VAL A 98 0.77 3.50 20.12
N LEU A 99 -0.43 4.01 19.87
CA LEU A 99 -1.50 3.26 19.21
C LEU A 99 -1.27 3.07 17.70
N TRP A 100 -0.39 3.85 17.07
CA TRP A 100 0.03 3.66 15.67
C TRP A 100 0.63 2.27 15.40
N VAL A 101 1.11 1.57 16.44
CA VAL A 101 1.61 0.20 16.33
C VAL A 101 0.53 -0.76 15.85
N LEU A 102 -0.74 -0.55 16.20
CA LEU A 102 -1.84 -1.44 15.82
C LEU A 102 -2.13 -1.44 14.31
N PRO A 103 -2.41 -0.31 13.65
CA PRO A 103 -2.63 -0.29 12.19
C PRO A 103 -1.38 -0.73 11.42
N VAL A 104 -0.17 -0.41 11.92
CA VAL A 104 1.08 -0.88 11.30
C VAL A 104 1.22 -2.40 11.40
N ALA A 105 0.91 -3.00 12.55
CA ALA A 105 0.95 -4.45 12.71
C ALA A 105 -0.02 -5.17 11.77
N VAL A 106 -1.24 -4.62 11.59
CA VAL A 106 -2.22 -5.16 10.63
C VAL A 106 -1.71 -5.07 9.19
N LEU A 107 -1.09 -3.95 8.82
CA LEU A 107 -0.49 -3.79 7.50
C LEU A 107 0.61 -4.84 7.25
N ILE A 108 1.51 -5.02 8.22
CA ILE A 108 2.59 -6.02 8.12
C ILE A 108 2.02 -7.43 8.00
N TRP A 109 1.05 -7.78 8.84
CA TRP A 109 0.38 -9.08 8.79
C TRP A 109 -0.29 -9.34 7.44
N TYR A 110 -0.97 -8.33 6.89
CA TYR A 110 -1.64 -8.43 5.60
C TYR A 110 -0.62 -8.64 4.46
N LEU A 111 0.44 -7.84 4.42
CA LEU A 111 1.50 -7.98 3.42
C LEU A 111 2.19 -9.33 3.49
N TYR A 112 2.53 -9.80 4.71
CA TYR A 112 3.08 -11.13 4.93
C TYR A 112 2.20 -12.24 4.34
N ARG A 113 0.88 -12.19 4.57
CA ARG A 113 -0.07 -13.20 4.08
C ARG A 113 -0.16 -13.22 2.54
N VAL A 114 -0.12 -12.05 1.92
CA VAL A 114 -0.13 -11.92 0.45
C VAL A 114 1.17 -12.46 -0.15
N VAL A 115 2.32 -12.08 0.41
CA VAL A 115 3.64 -12.55 -0.04
C VAL A 115 3.79 -14.06 0.14
N TYR A 116 3.35 -14.60 1.27
CA TYR A 116 3.38 -16.04 1.53
C TYR A 116 2.55 -16.82 0.51
N GLY A 117 1.34 -16.33 0.19
CA GLY A 117 0.50 -16.94 -0.84
C GLY A 117 1.18 -16.90 -2.21
N TRP A 118 1.76 -15.76 -2.58
CA TRP A 118 2.48 -15.60 -3.84
C TRP A 118 3.70 -16.53 -3.95
N LEU A 119 4.51 -16.66 -2.89
CA LEU A 119 5.67 -17.59 -2.89
C LEU A 119 5.25 -19.05 -3.08
N LYS A 120 4.08 -19.43 -2.55
CA LYS A 120 3.59 -20.80 -2.75
C LYS A 120 3.08 -21.01 -4.19
N LEU A 121 2.44 -19.98 -4.76
CA LEU A 121 1.99 -19.95 -6.14
C LEU A 121 3.17 -20.06 -7.12
N SER A 122 4.24 -19.28 -6.90
CA SER A 122 5.43 -19.29 -7.77
C SER A 122 6.16 -20.64 -7.77
N ASN A 123 6.02 -21.40 -6.69
CA ASN A 123 6.55 -22.76 -6.57
C ASN A 123 5.60 -23.84 -7.12
N GLY A 124 4.45 -23.47 -7.70
CA GLY A 124 3.45 -24.41 -8.22
C GLY A 124 2.76 -25.25 -7.14
N LYS A 125 2.77 -24.79 -5.88
CA LYS A 125 2.23 -25.53 -4.73
C LYS A 125 0.84 -24.98 -4.37
N SER A 126 -0.10 -25.84 -3.97
CA SER A 126 -1.41 -25.44 -3.44
C SER A 126 -1.30 -24.89 -2.01
N ILE A 127 -2.21 -24.01 -1.59
CA ILE A 127 -2.33 -23.55 -0.20
C ILE A 127 -3.24 -24.52 0.58
N GLY A 128 -2.81 -24.90 1.78
CA GLY A 128 -3.55 -25.76 2.70
C GLY A 128 -4.01 -24.95 3.89
#